data_AF-A0A817QM29-F1
#
_entry.id   AF-A0A817QM29-F1
#
_cell.length_a   1.000
_cell.length_b   1.000
_cell.length_c   1.000
_cell.angle_alpha   90.00
_cell.angle_beta   90.00
_cell.angle_gamma   90.00
#
_symmetry.space_group_name_H-M   'P 1'
#
loop_
_entity.id
_entity.type
_entity.pdbx_description
1 polymer ?
#
loop_
_entity_poly.entity_id
_entity_poly.type
_entity_poly.pdbx_seq_one_letter_code
_entity_poly.pdbx_strand_id
1 'polypeptide(L)'
;METIRLLTIVPDTWGRKRIEKEFGCTQYQARQSIGVRKEFGILPIIKDSRGRQGLPQDVIEKVTAHYCSDFISRQSPNRKDVINIRQPDGTKVSVPCRHLLMSINECFEQFKEEHQAVVV
;
A
#
# COMPACT_ATOMS: atom_id res chain seq x y z
N MET A 1 -7.94 2.08 15.38
CA MET A 1 -8.64 0.78 15.24
C MET A 1 -9.51 0.48 16.46
N GLU A 2 -9.01 0.71 17.68
CA GLU A 2 -9.75 0.38 18.91
C GLU A 2 -11.07 1.14 19.10
N THR A 3 -11.11 2.43 18.74
CA THR A 3 -12.36 3.22 18.76
C THR A 3 -13.44 2.65 17.85
N ILE A 4 -13.08 2.16 16.65
CA ILE A 4 -14.02 1.53 15.70
C ILE A 4 -14.56 0.23 16.29
N ARG A 5 -13.71 -0.55 16.96
CA ARG A 5 -14.10 -1.80 17.63
C ARG A 5 -15.13 -1.53 18.73
N LEU A 6 -14.92 -0.53 19.58
CA LEU A 6 -15.87 -0.18 20.64
C LEU A 6 -17.23 0.25 20.08
N LEU A 7 -17.23 1.01 18.97
CA LEU A 7 -18.45 1.45 18.30
C LEU A 7 -19.27 0.32 17.66
N THR A 8 -18.77 -0.93 17.63
CA THR A 8 -19.56 -2.10 17.19
C THR A 8 -20.57 -2.59 18.23
N ILE A 9 -20.48 -2.14 19.49
CA ILE A 9 -21.42 -2.50 20.57
C ILE A 9 -22.78 -1.83 20.38
N VAL A 10 -22.82 -0.71 19.67
CA VAL A 10 -24.03 0.08 19.45
C VAL A 10 -25.15 -0.80 18.85
N PRO A 11 -26.44 -0.52 19.13
CA PRO A 11 -27.56 -1.23 18.49
C PRO A 11 -27.54 -1.16 16.96
N ASP A 12 -28.12 -2.17 16.31
CA ASP A 12 -28.23 -2.27 14.85
C ASP A 12 -29.16 -1.22 14.22
N THR A 13 -30.18 -0.82 14.98
CA THR A 13 -31.12 0.26 14.64
C THR A 13 -30.48 1.65 14.52
N TRP A 14 -29.24 1.84 14.99
CA TRP A 14 -28.61 3.16 14.99
C TRP A 14 -27.88 3.44 13.67
N GLY A 15 -28.30 4.51 13.01
CA GLY A 15 -27.60 5.06 11.84
C GLY A 15 -26.37 5.89 12.21
N ARG A 16 -25.48 6.11 11.24
CA ARG A 16 -24.17 6.77 11.41
C ARG A 16 -24.25 8.15 12.09
N LYS A 17 -25.24 8.97 11.74
CA LYS A 17 -25.47 10.30 12.34
C LYS A 17 -25.79 10.25 13.83
N ARG A 18 -26.53 9.23 14.27
CA ARG A 18 -26.86 9.05 15.68
C ARG A 18 -25.62 8.62 16.46
N ILE A 19 -24.83 7.71 15.91
CA ILE A 19 -23.57 7.25 16.51
C ILE A 19 -22.57 8.40 16.67
N GLU A 20 -22.39 9.21 15.63
CA GLU A 20 -21.55 10.41 15.70
C GLU A 20 -22.00 11.36 16.81
N LYS A 21 -23.30 11.66 16.88
CA LYS A 21 -23.82 12.61 17.87
C LYS A 21 -23.65 12.11 19.31
N GLU A 22 -23.92 10.85 19.57
CA GLU A 22 -23.87 10.27 20.92
C GLU A 22 -22.44 9.99 21.41
N PHE A 23 -21.54 9.58 20.50
CA PHE A 23 -20.18 9.18 20.87
C PHE A 23 -19.09 10.19 20.46
N GLY A 24 -19.46 11.30 19.82
CA GLY A 24 -18.52 12.34 19.39
C GLY A 24 -17.46 11.84 18.39
N CYS A 25 -17.74 10.78 17.64
CA CYS A 25 -16.81 10.17 16.70
C CYS A 25 -17.02 10.70 15.27
N THR A 26 -16.04 10.55 14.39
CA THR A 26 -16.22 10.98 12.99
C THR A 26 -17.23 10.09 12.25
N GLN A 27 -17.96 10.65 11.28
CA GLN A 27 -18.79 9.87 10.35
C GLN A 27 -18.07 8.67 9.72
N TYR A 28 -16.76 8.81 9.47
CA TYR A 28 -15.94 7.70 8.99
C TYR A 28 -15.88 6.55 9.99
N GLN A 29 -15.59 6.83 11.26
CA GLN A 29 -15.53 5.82 12.32
C GLN A 29 -16.88 5.13 12.54
N ALA A 30 -17.98 5.89 12.55
CA ALA A 30 -19.33 5.35 12.65
C ALA A 30 -19.71 4.47 11.45
N ARG A 31 -19.29 4.84 10.22
CA ARG A 31 -19.49 4.01 9.04
C ARG A 31 -18.70 2.71 9.10
N GLN A 32 -17.42 2.81 9.47
CA GLN A 32 -16.53 1.67 9.58
C GLN A 32 -17.02 0.68 10.65
N SER A 33 -17.47 1.16 11.81
CA SER A 33 -17.96 0.27 12.86
C SER A 33 -19.21 -0.52 12.46
N ILE A 34 -20.16 0.10 11.75
CA ILE A 34 -21.33 -0.62 11.21
C ILE A 34 -20.91 -1.70 10.22
N GLY A 35 -19.96 -1.40 9.32
CA GLY A 35 -19.43 -2.36 8.36
C GLY A 35 -18.74 -3.53 9.05
N VAL A 36 -17.82 -3.22 9.97
CA VAL A 36 -17.10 -4.19 10.79
C VAL A 36 -18.07 -5.06 11.59
N ARG A 37 -19.12 -4.48 12.19
CA ARG A 37 -20.13 -5.23 12.93
C ARG A 37 -20.91 -6.20 12.04
N LYS A 38 -21.24 -5.78 10.82
CA LYS A 38 -21.96 -6.61 9.85
C LYS A 38 -21.12 -7.80 9.38
N GLU A 39 -19.82 -7.62 9.26
CA GLU A 39 -18.91 -8.63 8.70
C GLU A 39 -18.33 -9.56 9.79
N PHE A 40 -17.93 -9.02 10.94
CA PHE A 40 -17.19 -9.74 11.97
C PHE A 40 -17.91 -9.82 13.33
N GLY A 41 -19.10 -9.21 13.45
CA GLY A 41 -19.87 -9.19 14.71
C GLY A 41 -19.44 -8.11 15.70
N ILE A 42 -19.86 -8.26 16.95
CA ILE A 42 -19.61 -7.29 18.03
C ILE A 42 -18.22 -7.53 18.63
N LEU A 43 -17.48 -6.44 18.89
CA LEU A 43 -16.13 -6.43 19.48
C LEU A 43 -15.10 -7.34 18.77
N PRO A 44 -15.02 -7.33 17.44
CA PRO A 44 -14.11 -8.24 16.73
C PRO A 44 -12.66 -7.91 17.05
N ILE A 45 -11.85 -8.96 17.23
CA ILE A 45 -10.40 -8.81 17.35
C ILE A 45 -9.87 -8.60 15.94
N ILE A 46 -9.82 -7.34 15.53
CA ILE A 46 -9.17 -6.97 14.28
C ILE A 46 -7.67 -7.08 14.54
N LYS A 47 -7.07 -8.19 14.09
CA LYS A 47 -5.62 -8.25 13.95
C LYS A 47 -5.27 -7.17 12.93
N ASP A 48 -4.69 -6.10 13.44
CA ASP A 48 -3.97 -5.14 12.63
C ASP A 48 -3.02 -5.99 11.77
N SER A 49 -3.26 -6.11 10.47
CA SER A 49 -2.29 -6.72 9.56
C SER A 49 -1.13 -5.72 9.44
N ARG A 50 -0.44 -5.49 10.56
CA ARG A 50 0.74 -4.64 10.62
C ARG A 50 1.80 -5.33 9.78
N GLY A 51 2.00 -4.73 8.61
CA GLY A 51 2.91 -5.20 7.59
C GLY A 51 2.21 -6.18 6.66
N ARG A 52 1.97 -5.77 5.42
CA ARG A 52 2.18 -6.70 4.32
C ARG A 52 3.55 -7.35 4.59
N GLN A 53 3.63 -8.69 4.62
CA GLN A 53 4.93 -9.33 4.55
C GLN A 53 5.70 -8.63 3.43
N GLY A 54 6.91 -8.15 3.73
CA GLY A 54 7.75 -7.55 2.72
C GLY A 54 7.88 -8.51 1.55
N LEU A 55 7.88 -7.99 0.33
CA LEU A 55 8.15 -8.83 -0.84
C LEU A 55 9.49 -9.56 -0.60
N PRO A 56 9.60 -10.82 -1.04
CA PRO A 56 10.87 -11.52 -1.02
C PRO A 56 11.95 -10.68 -1.70
N GLN A 57 13.15 -10.66 -1.12
CA GLN A 57 14.24 -9.80 -1.59
C GLN A 57 14.60 -10.09 -3.05
N ASP A 58 14.49 -11.35 -3.50
CA ASP A 58 14.73 -11.75 -4.88
C ASP A 58 13.72 -11.13 -5.85
N VAL A 59 12.46 -11.01 -5.44
CA VAL A 59 11.41 -10.35 -6.24
C VAL A 59 11.70 -8.86 -6.35
N ILE A 60 12.11 -8.22 -5.23
CA ILE A 60 12.47 -6.80 -5.22
C ILE A 60 13.63 -6.54 -6.19
N GLU A 61 14.67 -7.38 -6.16
CA GLU A 61 15.83 -7.26 -7.03
C GLU A 61 15.47 -7.43 -8.50
N LYS A 62 14.67 -8.44 -8.85
CA LYS A 62 14.19 -8.66 -10.23
C LYS A 62 13.37 -7.48 -10.74
N VAL A 63 12.41 -7.01 -9.95
CA VAL A 63 11.57 -5.86 -10.31
C VAL A 63 12.42 -4.60 -10.49
N THR A 64 13.37 -4.36 -9.57
CA THR A 64 14.25 -3.19 -9.65
C THR A 64 15.14 -3.26 -10.88
N ALA A 65 15.74 -4.42 -11.17
CA ALA A 65 16.58 -4.61 -12.35
C ALA A 65 15.80 -4.41 -13.66
N HIS A 66 14.57 -4.93 -13.73
CA HIS A 66 13.69 -4.76 -14.89
C HIS A 66 13.41 -3.28 -15.17
N TYR A 67 12.87 -2.56 -14.19
CA TYR A 67 12.51 -1.15 -14.39
C TYR A 67 13.73 -0.23 -14.54
N CYS A 68 14.89 -0.62 -14.02
CA CYS A 68 16.15 0.13 -14.19
C CYS A 68 16.93 -0.27 -15.45
N SER A 69 16.46 -1.22 -16.25
CA SER A 69 17.07 -1.59 -17.52
C SER A 69 16.98 -0.46 -18.53
N ASP A 70 18.04 -0.28 -19.34
CA ASP A 70 18.08 0.72 -20.42
C ASP A 70 17.09 0.41 -21.58
N PHE A 71 16.55 -0.81 -21.61
CA PHE A 71 15.49 -1.21 -22.53
C PHE A 71 14.10 -0.75 -22.07
N ILE A 72 13.88 -0.65 -20.74
CA ILE A 72 12.59 -0.30 -20.15
C ILE A 72 12.52 1.20 -19.81
N SER A 73 13.63 1.77 -19.37
CA SER A 73 13.70 3.17 -18.97
C SER A 73 15.00 3.82 -19.39
N ARG A 74 15.04 5.14 -19.47
CA ARG A 74 16.25 5.93 -19.72
C ARG A 74 16.52 6.84 -18.56
N GLN A 75 17.80 6.97 -18.21
CA GLN A 75 18.25 7.92 -17.21
C GLN A 75 18.00 9.37 -17.69
N SER A 76 17.53 10.23 -16.78
CA SER A 76 17.44 11.66 -17.07
C SER A 76 18.83 12.22 -17.41
N PRO A 77 18.96 13.02 -18.49
CA PRO A 77 20.22 13.66 -18.84
C PRO A 77 20.60 14.78 -17.86
N ASN A 78 19.65 15.27 -17.05
CA ASN A 78 19.87 16.39 -16.16
C ASN A 78 20.52 15.93 -14.85
N ARG A 79 21.69 16.49 -14.53
CA ARG A 79 22.43 16.21 -13.28
C ARG A 79 21.64 16.51 -12.01
N LYS A 80 20.67 17.43 -12.06
CA LYS A 80 19.84 17.79 -10.90
C LYS A 80 18.67 16.84 -10.67
N ASP A 81 18.32 16.01 -11.65
CA ASP A 81 17.21 15.06 -11.56
C ASP A 81 17.68 13.79 -10.84
N VAL A 82 17.83 13.91 -9.52
CA VAL A 82 18.28 12.83 -8.65
C VAL A 82 17.34 12.66 -7.47
N ILE A 83 17.13 11.42 -7.04
CA ILE A 83 16.37 11.04 -5.87
C ILE A 83 17.35 10.46 -4.85
N ASN A 84 17.24 10.89 -3.59
CA ASN A 84 18.05 10.35 -2.52
C ASN A 84 17.37 9.12 -1.92
N ILE A 85 17.97 7.95 -2.11
CA ILE A 85 17.50 6.68 -1.57
C ILE A 85 18.31 6.36 -0.32
N ARG A 86 17.61 6.00 0.75
CA ARG A 86 18.24 5.60 2.03
C ARG A 86 18.52 4.10 1.99
N GLN A 87 19.77 3.74 2.17
CA GLN A 87 20.21 2.35 2.16
C GLN A 87 20.01 1.70 3.53
N PRO A 88 20.00 0.35 3.61
CA PRO A 88 19.86 -0.38 4.88
C PRO A 88 20.95 -0.05 5.91
N ASP A 89 22.14 0.34 5.46
CA ASP A 89 23.27 0.76 6.29
C ASP A 89 23.11 2.18 6.87
N GLY A 90 22.02 2.87 6.55
CA GLY A 90 21.73 4.24 7.00
C GLY A 90 22.34 5.34 6.12
N THR A 91 23.16 4.99 5.12
CA THR A 91 23.70 5.94 4.16
C THR A 91 22.63 6.42 3.18
N LYS A 92 22.91 7.54 2.50
CA LYS A 92 22.05 8.08 1.45
C LYS A 92 22.81 8.07 0.14
N VAL A 93 22.21 7.47 -0.88
CA VAL A 93 22.75 7.43 -2.24
C VAL A 93 21.84 8.26 -3.15
N SER A 94 22.43 9.21 -3.89
CA SER A 94 21.72 9.96 -4.93
C SER A 94 21.65 9.12 -6.20
N VAL A 95 20.45 8.70 -6.57
CA VAL A 95 20.19 7.91 -7.78
C VAL A 95 19.50 8.81 -8.81
N PRO A 96 20.00 8.89 -10.05
CA PRO A 96 19.37 9.63 -11.13
C PRO A 96 17.95 9.14 -11.43
N CYS A 97 17.02 10.07 -11.66
CA CYS A 97 15.68 9.73 -12.11
C CYS A 97 15.73 8.99 -13.45
N ARG A 98 14.81 8.06 -13.66
CA ARG A 98 14.65 7.33 -14.93
C ARG A 98 13.24 7.55 -15.47
N HIS A 99 13.14 7.72 -16.79
CA HIS A 99 11.89 7.85 -17.52
C HIS A 99 11.56 6.53 -18.20
N LEU A 100 10.36 5.99 -17.97
CA LEU A 100 9.90 4.79 -18.67
C LEU A 100 9.73 5.09 -20.16
N LEU A 101 10.18 4.16 -21.00
CA LEU A 101 10.05 4.25 -22.46
C LEU A 101 8.70 3.73 -22.96
N MET A 102 7.94 3.08 -22.09
CA MET A 102 6.62 2.50 -22.38
C MET A 102 5.70 2.70 -21.18
N SER A 103 4.42 2.36 -21.34
CA SER A 103 3.45 2.46 -20.24
C SER A 103 3.76 1.46 -19.12
N ILE A 104 3.27 1.75 -17.91
CA ILE A 104 3.43 0.86 -16.76
C ILE A 104 2.80 -0.52 -17.03
N ASN A 105 1.68 -0.55 -17.75
CA ASN A 105 0.99 -1.80 -18.09
C ASN A 105 1.85 -2.66 -19.02
N GLU A 106 2.44 -2.06 -20.06
CA GLU A 106 3.34 -2.78 -20.98
C GLU A 106 4.58 -3.31 -20.28
N CYS A 107 5.20 -2.50 -19.41
CA CYS A 107 6.36 -2.94 -18.61
C CYS A 107 6.02 -4.17 -17.76
N PHE A 108 4.81 -4.21 -17.21
CA PHE A 108 4.35 -5.28 -16.32
C PHE A 108 4.03 -6.56 -17.09
N GLU A 109 3.38 -6.46 -18.24
CA GLU A 109 3.15 -7.63 -19.10
C GLU A 109 4.48 -8.21 -19.59
N GLN A 110 5.43 -7.37 -20.01
CA GLN A 110 6.77 -7.83 -20.36
C GLN A 110 7.49 -8.51 -19.17
N PHE A 111 7.39 -7.94 -17.97
CA PHE A 111 7.96 -8.55 -16.77
C PHE A 111 7.38 -9.95 -16.49
N LYS A 112 6.07 -10.13 -16.67
CA LYS A 112 5.41 -11.44 -16.50
C LYS A 112 5.87 -12.45 -17.53
N GLU A 113 6.04 -12.03 -18.79
CA GLU A 113 6.53 -12.90 -19.87
C GLU A 113 7.95 -13.40 -19.56
N GLU A 114 8.82 -12.51 -19.11
CA GLU A 114 10.21 -12.82 -18.75
C GLU A 114 10.31 -13.61 -17.43
N HIS A 115 9.34 -13.46 -16.53
CA HIS A 115 9.31 -14.07 -15.20
C HIS A 115 7.99 -14.77 -14.87
N GLN A 116 7.60 -15.75 -15.70
CA GLN A 116 6.36 -16.54 -15.54
C GLN A 116 6.19 -17.20 -14.16
N ALA A 117 7.26 -17.34 -13.36
CA ALA A 117 7.25 -17.94 -12.02
C ALA A 117 7.17 -16.93 -10.84
N VAL A 118 7.14 -15.61 -11.09
CA VAL A 118 7.19 -14.57 -10.04
C VAL A 118 5.81 -13.99 -9.71
N VAL A 119 4.74 -14.51 -10.33
CA VAL A 119 3.38 -14.04 -10.06
C VAL A 119 2.86 -14.66 -8.76
N VAL A 120 2.72 -13.83 -7.72
CA VAL A 120 2.01 -14.12 -6.47
C VAL A 120 0.50 -14.08 -6.69
#